data_AF-A0A1B6FK47-F1
#
_entry.id   AF-A0A1B6FK47-F1
#
_cell.length_a   1.000
_cell.length_b   1.000
_cell.length_c   1.000
_cell.angle_alpha   90.00
_cell.angle_beta   90.00
_cell.angle_gamma   90.00
#
_symmetry.space_group_name_H-M   'P 1'
#
loop_
_entity.id
_entity.type
_entity.pdbx_description
1 polymer ?
#
loop_
_entity_poly.entity_id
_entity_poly.type
_entity_poly.pdbx_seq_one_letter_code
_entity_poly.pdbx_strand_id
1 'polypeptide(L)'
;PTTNAIMGLTFAKYVIQPFFPECELPDFSVRCIAAVVICFFTFLNCYDVKLTTKIQNTFMFGKIFALSIIIIMGIFYMIFIDKMEKFAQPFEGSNTEPGKIAVAFYAGIFSYSGWNYLNFMTEELRNPYVNLPRAIYISLPL
;
A
#
# COMPACT_ATOMS: atom_id res chain seq x y z
N PRO A 1 -13.69 8.41 2.26
CA PRO A 1 -14.14 7.69 3.48
C PRO A 1 -13.75 6.21 3.50
N THR A 2 -14.14 5.44 2.48
CA THR A 2 -13.90 3.98 2.41
C THR A 2 -12.42 3.62 2.32
N THR A 3 -11.64 4.33 1.50
CA THR A 3 -10.18 4.11 1.39
C THR A 3 -9.46 4.31 2.73
N ASN A 4 -9.86 5.32 3.51
CA ASN A 4 -9.28 5.59 4.82
C ASN A 4 -9.61 4.47 5.83
N ALA A 5 -10.83 3.93 5.77
CA ALA A 5 -11.23 2.79 6.60
C ALA A 5 -10.44 1.53 6.23
N ILE A 6 -10.27 1.24 4.93
CA ILE A 6 -9.46 0.10 4.47
C ILE A 6 -8.01 0.25 4.96
N MET A 7 -7.39 1.41 4.77
CA MET A 7 -6.02 1.66 5.24
C MET A 7 -5.90 1.53 6.77
N GLY A 8 -6.86 2.07 7.54
CA GLY A 8 -6.87 1.94 8.99
C GLY A 8 -7.03 0.50 9.48
N LEU A 9 -7.89 -0.28 8.84
CA LEU A 9 -8.05 -1.71 9.13
C LEU A 9 -6.77 -2.50 8.80
N THR A 10 -6.14 -2.20 7.67
CA THR A 10 -4.86 -2.82 7.28
C THR A 10 -3.77 -2.50 8.29
N PHE A 11 -3.65 -1.24 8.74
CA PHE A 11 -2.72 -0.85 9.79
C PHE A 11 -2.96 -1.64 11.08
N ALA A 12 -4.21 -1.69 11.54
CA ALA A 12 -4.57 -2.43 12.75
C ALA A 12 -4.21 -3.92 12.66
N LYS A 13 -4.50 -4.57 11.52
CA LYS A 13 -4.12 -5.97 11.29
C LYS A 13 -2.61 -6.17 11.37
N TYR A 14 -1.82 -5.34 10.69
CA TYR A 14 -0.35 -5.47 10.72
C TYR A 14 0.27 -5.23 12.10
N VAL A 15 -0.31 -4.36 12.92
CA VAL A 15 0.16 -4.11 14.30
C VAL A 15 -0.18 -5.27 15.23
N ILE A 16 -1.34 -5.90 15.05
CA ILE A 16 -1.83 -6.96 15.95
C ILE A 16 -1.28 -8.34 15.56
N GLN A 17 -0.99 -8.57 14.27
CA GLN A 17 -0.51 -9.87 13.75
C GLN A 17 0.63 -10.50 14.56
N PRO A 18 1.67 -9.77 15.01
CA PRO A 18 2.78 -10.35 15.77
C PRO A 18 2.36 -10.90 17.16
N PHE A 19 1.28 -10.37 17.75
CA PHE A 19 0.78 -10.79 19.06
C PHE A 19 -0.11 -12.03 18.97
N PHE A 20 -0.67 -12.31 17.79
CA PHE A 20 -1.54 -13.45 17.52
C PHE A 20 -1.02 -14.22 16.28
N PRO A 21 0.16 -14.86 16.37
CA PRO A 21 0.79 -15.49 15.20
C PRO A 21 0.01 -16.70 14.67
N GLU A 22 -0.67 -17.45 15.55
CA GLU A 22 -1.39 -18.69 15.20
C GLU A 22 -2.91 -18.61 15.42
N CYS A 23 -3.43 -17.47 15.86
CA CYS A 23 -4.85 -17.28 16.18
C CYS A 23 -5.54 -16.36 15.18
N GLU A 24 -6.84 -16.58 14.94
CA GLU A 24 -7.66 -15.62 14.22
C GLU A 24 -7.73 -14.30 14.99
N LEU A 25 -7.48 -13.19 14.29
CA LEU A 25 -7.51 -11.88 14.92
C LEU A 25 -8.95 -11.51 15.30
N PRO A 26 -9.22 -11.11 16.56
CA PRO A 26 -10.56 -10.70 16.96
C PRO A 26 -10.99 -9.43 16.22
N ASP A 27 -12.06 -9.55 15.43
CA ASP A 27 -12.59 -8.46 14.58
C ASP A 27 -12.90 -7.18 15.36
N PHE A 28 -13.40 -7.33 16.60
CA PHE A 28 -13.71 -6.20 17.46
C PHE A 28 -12.45 -5.37 17.76
N SER A 29 -11.35 -6.03 18.16
CA SER A 29 -10.08 -5.36 18.49
C SER A 29 -9.47 -4.66 17.27
N VAL A 30 -9.51 -5.30 16.10
CA VAL A 30 -9.02 -4.71 14.85
C VAL A 30 -9.79 -3.44 14.52
N ARG A 31 -11.13 -3.46 14.62
CA ARG A 31 -11.98 -2.30 14.35
C ARG A 31 -11.76 -1.18 15.37
N CYS A 32 -11.64 -1.49 16.65
CA CYS A 32 -11.35 -0.50 17.69
C CYS A 32 -10.01 0.19 17.46
N ILE A 33 -8.95 -0.57 17.17
CA ILE A 33 -7.62 -0.01 16.90
C ILE A 33 -7.65 0.84 15.62
N ALA A 34 -8.31 0.37 14.56
CA ALA A 34 -8.47 1.16 13.34
C ALA A 34 -9.20 2.49 13.60
N ALA A 35 -10.27 2.48 14.39
CA ALA A 35 -11.00 3.69 14.76
C ALA A 35 -10.15 4.66 15.58
N VAL A 36 -9.43 4.16 16.59
CA VAL A 36 -8.53 4.98 17.43
C VAL A 36 -7.45 5.65 16.58
N VAL A 37 -6.84 4.90 15.67
CA VAL A 37 -5.78 5.41 14.78
C VAL A 37 -6.33 6.49 13.85
N ILE A 38 -7.51 6.28 13.25
CA ILE A 38 -8.15 7.29 12.40
C ILE A 38 -8.45 8.55 13.21
N CYS A 39 -9.09 8.41 14.37
CA CYS A 39 -9.39 9.55 15.26
C CYS A 39 -8.13 10.30 15.69
N PHE A 40 -7.05 9.58 15.99
CA PHE A 40 -5.77 10.18 16.37
C PHE A 40 -5.17 11.00 15.21
N PHE A 41 -5.11 10.45 14.01
CA PHE A 41 -4.60 11.19 12.84
C PHE A 41 -5.50 12.37 12.47
N THR A 42 -6.83 12.22 12.59
CA THR A 42 -7.76 13.34 12.41
C THR A 42 -7.50 14.44 13.44
N PHE A 43 -7.33 14.09 14.72
CA PHE A 43 -7.01 15.05 15.78
C PHE A 43 -5.69 15.79 15.51
N LEU A 44 -4.63 15.08 15.13
CA LEU A 44 -3.35 15.71 14.76
C LEU A 44 -3.50 16.66 13.57
N ASN A 45 -4.30 16.27 12.58
CA ASN A 45 -4.56 17.11 11.40
C ASN A 45 -5.32 18.39 11.78
N CYS A 46 -6.27 18.31 12.72
CA CYS A 46 -6.97 19.48 13.26
C CYS A 46 -6.10 20.37 14.15
N TYR A 47 -5.11 19.80 14.86
CA TYR A 47 -4.24 20.54 15.77
C TYR A 47 -3.11 21.27 15.02
N ASP A 48 -2.32 20.55 14.23
CA ASP A 48 -1.26 21.13 13.42
C ASP A 48 -1.00 20.29 12.16
N VAL A 49 -1.33 20.90 11.02
CA VAL A 49 -1.07 20.33 9.70
C VAL A 49 0.42 20.17 9.42
N LYS A 50 1.29 21.04 9.96
CA LYS A 50 2.75 20.96 9.71
C LYS A 50 3.35 19.76 10.43
N LEU A 51 2.97 19.53 11.69
CA LEU A 51 3.35 18.32 12.43
C LEU A 51 2.87 17.06 11.70
N THR A 52 1.61 17.07 11.25
CA THR A 52 1.02 15.94 10.51
C THR A 52 1.80 15.64 9.23
N THR A 53 2.14 16.66 8.43
CA THR A 53 2.96 16.50 7.22
C THR A 53 4.35 15.95 7.54
N LYS A 54 4.99 16.39 8.63
CA LYS A 54 6.29 15.87 9.05
C LYS A 54 6.22 14.38 9.39
N ILE A 55 5.20 13.96 10.15
CA ILE A 55 4.96 12.55 10.50
C ILE A 55 4.71 11.71 9.24
N GLN A 56 3.84 12.18 8.34
CA GLN A 56 3.55 11.49 7.08
C GLN A 56 4.79 11.33 6.20
N ASN A 57 5.63 12.38 6.11
CA ASN A 57 6.88 12.31 5.36
C ASN A 57 7.85 11.28 5.94
N THR A 58 7.96 11.19 7.28
CA THR A 58 8.74 10.13 7.93
C THR A 58 8.21 8.73 7.59
N PHE A 59 6.88 8.52 7.60
CA PHE A 59 6.30 7.24 7.19
C PHE A 59 6.55 6.92 5.72
N MET A 60 6.55 7.92 4.83
CA MET A 60 6.90 7.75 3.43
C MET A 60 8.32 7.20 3.27
N PHE A 61 9.31 7.81 3.94
CA PHE A 61 10.68 7.29 3.92
C PHE A 61 10.78 5.87 4.49
N GLY A 62 10.06 5.59 5.59
CA GLY A 62 10.00 4.26 6.17
C GLY A 62 9.42 3.22 5.20
N LYS A 63 8.36 3.55 4.48
CA LYS A 63 7.76 2.67 3.47
C LYS A 63 8.73 2.36 2.34
N ILE A 64 9.43 3.37 1.82
CA ILE A 64 10.44 3.20 0.76
C ILE A 64 11.56 2.30 1.26
N PHE A 65 12.07 2.55 2.47
CA PHE A 65 13.13 1.76 3.08
C PHE A 65 12.72 0.29 3.26
N ALA A 66 11.50 0.02 3.77
CA ALA A 66 10.98 -1.34 3.91
C ALA A 66 10.88 -2.06 2.56
N LEU A 67 10.39 -1.39 1.51
CA LEU A 67 10.35 -1.94 0.16
C LEU A 67 11.75 -2.25 -0.38
N SER A 68 12.72 -1.35 -0.17
CA SER A 68 14.11 -1.59 -0.56
C SER A 68 14.71 -2.83 0.11
N ILE A 69 14.45 -3.04 1.41
CA ILE A 69 14.90 -4.24 2.12
C ILE A 69 14.31 -5.50 1.51
N ILE A 70 13.00 -5.53 1.24
CA ILE A 70 12.32 -6.70 0.65
C ILE A 70 12.93 -7.04 -0.71
N ILE A 71 13.19 -6.04 -1.56
CA ILE A 71 13.80 -6.23 -2.88
C ILE A 71 15.22 -6.81 -2.74
N ILE A 72 16.06 -6.22 -1.88
CA ILE A 72 17.45 -6.66 -1.68
C ILE A 72 17.49 -8.08 -1.11
N MET A 73 16.66 -8.38 -0.10
CA MET A 73 16.56 -9.74 0.47
C MET A 73 16.07 -10.75 -0.57
N GLY A 74 15.10 -10.38 -1.41
CA GLY A 74 14.62 -11.23 -2.50
C GLY A 74 15.71 -11.56 -3.53
N ILE A 75 16.48 -10.55 -3.96
CA ILE A 75 17.61 -10.73 -4.88
C ILE A 75 18.70 -11.61 -4.24
N PHE A 76 19.03 -11.35 -2.97
CA PHE A 76 20.00 -12.17 -2.22
C PHE A 76 19.54 -13.63 -2.14
N TYR A 77 18.27 -13.88 -1.81
CA TYR A 77 17.72 -15.22 -1.76
C TYR A 77 17.81 -15.94 -3.12
N MET A 78 17.54 -15.22 -4.21
CA MET A 78 17.60 -15.77 -5.57
C MET A 78 19.04 -16.16 -5.98
N ILE A 79 20.04 -15.34 -5.64
CA ILE A 79 21.44 -15.56 -6.05
C ILE A 79 22.13 -16.63 -5.19
N PHE A 80 21.89 -16.65 -3.87
CA PHE A 80 22.70 -17.45 -2.94
C PHE A 80 22.07 -18.77 -2.50
N ILE A 81 20.74 -18.88 -2.53
CA ILE A 81 20.02 -20.05 -1.97
C ILE A 81 19.52 -20.99 -3.08
N ASP A 82 19.60 -20.59 -4.36
CA ASP A 82 19.24 -21.36 -5.57
C ASP A 82 17.88 -22.09 -5.49
N LYS A 83 16.94 -21.56 -4.68
CA LYS A 83 15.57 -22.07 -4.55
C LYS A 83 14.66 -21.52 -5.64
N MET A 84 15.08 -21.67 -6.88
CA MET A 84 14.26 -21.42 -8.07
C MET A 84 13.07 -22.40 -8.18
N GLU A 85 13.02 -23.45 -7.36
CA GLU A 85 11.92 -24.42 -7.30
C GLU A 85 10.54 -23.76 -7.08
N LYS A 86 10.47 -22.66 -6.31
CA LYS A 86 9.23 -21.89 -6.11
C LYS A 86 8.74 -21.19 -7.40
N PHE A 87 9.64 -20.96 -8.36
CA PHE A 87 9.33 -20.39 -9.67
C PHE A 87 9.22 -21.46 -10.78
N ALA A 88 9.48 -22.73 -10.47
CA ALA A 88 9.41 -23.82 -11.47
C ALA A 88 7.97 -24.10 -11.93
N GLN A 89 6.97 -23.89 -11.04
CA GLN A 89 5.56 -24.04 -11.35
C GLN A 89 4.74 -22.83 -10.84
N PRO A 90 4.85 -21.66 -11.49
CA PRO A 90 4.29 -20.40 -10.97
C PRO A 90 2.76 -20.34 -11.04
N PHE A 91 2.12 -21.20 -11.84
CA PHE A 91 0.68 -21.22 -12.05
C PHE A 91 -0.02 -22.44 -11.43
N GLU A 92 0.73 -23.36 -10.82
CA GLU A 92 0.15 -24.56 -10.20
C GLU A 92 -0.72 -24.17 -9.00
N GLY A 93 -1.96 -24.66 -8.95
CA GLY A 93 -2.96 -24.27 -7.93
C GLY A 93 -3.69 -22.95 -8.20
N SER A 94 -3.45 -22.29 -9.35
CA SER A 94 -4.17 -21.07 -9.72
C SER A 94 -5.64 -21.36 -10.04
N ASN A 95 -6.53 -20.48 -9.59
CA ASN A 95 -7.96 -20.61 -9.85
C ASN A 95 -8.35 -19.78 -11.09
N THR A 96 -8.78 -20.46 -12.15
CA THR A 96 -9.12 -19.87 -13.45
C THR A 96 -10.59 -19.44 -13.58
N GLU A 97 -11.33 -19.47 -12.49
CA GLU A 97 -12.72 -19.03 -12.47
C GLU A 97 -12.81 -17.52 -12.80
N PRO A 98 -13.65 -17.11 -13.77
CA PRO A 98 -13.73 -15.72 -14.22
C PRO A 98 -13.98 -14.71 -13.08
N GLY A 99 -14.76 -15.11 -12.07
CA GLY A 99 -15.03 -14.29 -10.89
C GLY A 99 -13.77 -14.00 -10.06
N LYS A 100 -12.91 -15.00 -9.85
CA LYS A 100 -11.66 -14.82 -9.07
C LYS A 100 -10.61 -14.06 -9.85
N ILE A 101 -10.54 -14.26 -11.17
CA ILE A 101 -9.70 -13.46 -12.06
C ILE A 101 -10.14 -11.99 -11.98
N ALA A 102 -11.44 -11.69 -12.05
CA ALA A 102 -11.95 -10.33 -11.91
C ALA A 102 -11.56 -9.70 -10.57
N VAL A 103 -11.70 -10.43 -9.45
CA VAL A 103 -11.28 -9.96 -8.13
C VAL A 103 -9.78 -9.69 -8.06
N ALA A 104 -8.94 -10.53 -8.67
CA ALA A 104 -7.50 -10.29 -8.76
C ALA A 104 -7.16 -9.01 -9.53
N PHE A 105 -7.85 -8.74 -10.65
CA PHE A 105 -7.73 -7.48 -11.37
C PHE A 105 -8.17 -6.28 -10.52
N TYR A 106 -9.28 -6.39 -9.77
CA TYR A 106 -9.71 -5.34 -8.85
C TYR A 106 -8.64 -5.03 -7.78
N ALA A 107 -8.00 -6.05 -7.22
CA ALA A 107 -6.91 -5.87 -6.26
C ALA A 107 -5.68 -5.20 -6.90
N GLY A 108 -5.33 -5.59 -8.14
CA GLY A 108 -4.26 -4.95 -8.91
C GLY A 108 -4.56 -3.47 -9.17
N ILE A 109 -5.74 -3.15 -9.70
CA ILE A 109 -6.17 -1.76 -9.95
C ILE A 109 -6.19 -0.95 -8.64
N PHE A 110 -6.59 -1.56 -7.52
CA PHE A 110 -6.55 -0.91 -6.21
C PHE A 110 -5.13 -0.53 -5.79
N SER A 111 -4.12 -1.37 -6.06
CA SER A 111 -2.71 -1.02 -5.76
C SER A 111 -2.16 0.13 -6.60
N TYR A 112 -2.68 0.32 -7.81
CA TYR A 112 -2.37 1.47 -8.68
C TYR A 112 -3.33 2.65 -8.48
N SER A 113 -4.25 2.55 -7.51
CA SER A 113 -5.15 3.65 -7.17
C SER A 113 -4.36 4.82 -6.62
N GLY A 114 -4.54 6.01 -7.21
CA GLY A 114 -3.70 7.16 -6.90
C GLY A 114 -3.58 8.12 -8.08
N TRP A 115 -3.61 7.59 -9.31
CA TRP A 115 -3.49 8.36 -10.54
C TRP A 115 -4.56 9.46 -10.70
N ASN A 116 -5.77 9.24 -10.18
CA ASN A 116 -6.84 10.25 -10.21
C ASN A 116 -6.48 11.51 -9.41
N TYR A 117 -5.70 11.39 -8.33
CA TYR A 117 -5.28 12.56 -7.53
C TYR A 117 -4.36 13.50 -8.30
N LEU A 118 -3.57 12.99 -9.25
CA LEU A 118 -2.72 13.81 -10.12
C LEU A 118 -3.54 14.75 -11.01
N ASN A 119 -4.72 14.31 -11.47
CA ASN A 119 -5.62 15.16 -12.27
C ASN A 119 -6.17 16.33 -11.45
N PHE A 120 -6.40 16.15 -10.14
CA PHE A 120 -6.85 17.23 -9.25
C PHE A 120 -5.74 18.21 -8.88
N MET A 121 -4.46 17.80 -8.94
CA MET A 121 -3.31 18.67 -8.68
C MET A 121 -2.79 19.38 -9.94
N THR A 122 -3.56 19.33 -11.04
CA THR A 122 -3.21 20.02 -12.29
C THR A 122 -3.17 21.53 -12.13
N GLU A 123 -3.98 22.09 -11.23
CA GLU A 123 -4.02 23.53 -10.92
C GLU A 123 -2.76 24.01 -10.19
N GLU A 124 -2.07 23.13 -9.47
CA GLU A 124 -0.80 23.42 -8.78
C GLU A 124 0.43 23.11 -9.64
N LEU A 125 0.23 22.47 -10.80
CA LEU A 125 1.31 22.03 -11.67
C LEU A 125 1.79 23.19 -12.55
N ARG A 126 3.10 23.44 -12.57
CA ARG A 126 3.70 24.37 -13.53
C ARG A 126 3.57 23.80 -14.94
N ASN A 127 2.85 24.48 -15.83
CA ASN A 127 2.61 24.06 -17.23
C ASN A 127 1.99 22.64 -17.35
N PRO A 128 0.73 22.47 -16.93
CA PRO A 128 0.09 21.15 -16.80
C PRO A 128 -0.02 20.40 -18.12
N TYR A 129 -0.26 21.08 -19.25
CA TYR A 129 -0.39 20.43 -20.57
C TYR A 129 0.84 19.63 -21.01
N VAL A 130 2.03 19.98 -20.51
CA VAL A 130 3.28 19.29 -20.84
C VAL A 130 3.74 18.41 -19.68
N ASN A 131 3.65 18.90 -18.45
CA ASN A 131 4.24 18.21 -17.30
C ASN A 131 3.33 17.11 -16.73
N LEU A 132 2.01 17.23 -16.86
CA LEU A 132 1.08 16.18 -16.46
C LEU A 132 1.26 14.89 -17.27
N PRO A 133 1.25 14.90 -18.62
CA PRO A 133 1.44 13.67 -19.38
C PRO A 133 2.83 13.06 -19.13
N ARG A 134 3.88 13.89 -19.03
CA ARG A 134 5.24 13.42 -18.70
C ARG A 134 5.30 12.73 -17.33
N ALA A 135 4.65 13.29 -16.31
CA ALA A 135 4.61 12.70 -14.98
C ALA A 135 3.91 11.33 -14.97
N ILE A 136 2.82 11.18 -15.73
CA ILE A 136 2.11 9.91 -15.87
C ILE A 136 3.02 8.86 -16.53
N TYR A 137 3.67 9.18 -17.65
CA TYR A 137 4.57 8.23 -18.33
C TYR A 137 5.76 7.78 -17.47
N ILE A 138 6.28 8.66 -16.60
CA ILE A 138 7.41 8.33 -15.73
C ILE A 138 6.96 7.53 -14.50
N SER A 139 5.82 7.89 -13.90
CA SER A 139 5.32 7.25 -12.67
C SER A 139 4.63 5.91 -12.91
N LEU A 140 4.05 5.72 -14.10
CA LEU A 140 3.41 4.50 -14.55
C LEU A 140 4.04 4.10 -15.90
N PRO A 141 5.23 3.48 -15.89
CA PRO A 141 5.75 2.89 -17.12
C PRO A 141 4.78 1.80 -17.56
N LEU A 142 4.12 2.04 -18.71
CA LEU A 142 3.27 1.09 -19.42
C LEU A 142 4.07 -0.12 -19.89
#